data_AF-A0A4Y2WGX6-F1
#
_entry.id   AF-A0A4Y2WGX6-F1
#
_cell.length_a   1.000
_cell.length_b   1.000
_cell.length_c   1.000
_cell.angle_alpha   90.00
_cell.angle_beta   90.00
_cell.angle_gamma   90.00
#
_symmetry.space_group_name_H-M   'P 1'
#
loop_
_entity.id
_entity.type
_entity.pdbx_description
1 polymer ?
#
loop_
_entity_poly.entity_id
_entity_poly.type
_entity_poly.pdbx_seq_one_letter_code
_entity_poly.pdbx_strand_id
1 'polypeptide(L)'
;MANKDSCLAYLDITKSIVSLSRNQILGSYHRCKHLKFDPCYIDTDSLMVPEWPWNHCDTMNEWLNLPKVELKYEQRMKRLLVLYKKRYIYETEKGQIVTKGFQKRINPTVEFMPDVILKAVWQAIFLPDEAEQTVSLTSQGWIVLVDTLLQVMYMCRDPKKNSIYRKTKNLENYKSKSCTAMRILTKYPDKANDYVDYTYSRSDGAASEATKCVLDVEECEWVNYEQLFMSQKKIYCILLNTAFWKLPDPIKWFDLILNALHWKSFVHAELKYYYKTRKRFVLLVAQKVRYTFKINDHFKRKRGTLVLDNEETVKKVKNF
;
A
#
# COMPACT_ATOMS: atom_id res chain seq x y z
N MET A 1 -19.93 -2.16 -19.87
CA MET A 1 -20.15 -0.76 -20.30
C MET A 1 -20.68 -0.80 -21.71
N ALA A 2 -21.89 -0.26 -21.96
CA ALA A 2 -22.40 -0.09 -23.32
C ALA A 2 -21.42 0.80 -24.11
N ASN A 3 -21.03 0.34 -25.30
CA ASN A 3 -20.12 1.08 -26.16
C ASN A 3 -20.81 2.36 -26.65
N LYS A 4 -20.07 3.47 -26.77
CA LYS A 4 -20.60 4.71 -27.38
C LYS A 4 -21.06 4.50 -28.83
N ASP A 5 -20.64 3.39 -29.44
CA ASP A 5 -20.97 2.96 -30.79
C ASP A 5 -22.21 2.07 -30.87
N SER A 6 -22.99 1.93 -29.78
CA SER A 6 -24.30 1.28 -29.87
C SER A 6 -25.21 2.17 -30.73
N CYS A 7 -25.78 1.60 -31.79
CA CYS A 7 -26.75 2.26 -32.70
C CYS A 7 -28.04 2.73 -32.00
N LEU A 8 -28.21 2.43 -30.71
CA LEU A 8 -29.31 2.88 -29.84
C LEU A 8 -28.84 3.81 -28.70
N ALA A 9 -27.59 4.28 -28.71
CA ALA A 9 -27.04 5.13 -27.67
C ALA A 9 -27.62 6.55 -27.73
N TYR A 10 -28.69 6.80 -26.97
CA TYR A 10 -29.24 8.14 -26.76
C TYR A 10 -28.80 8.70 -25.40
N LEU A 11 -27.83 9.62 -25.44
CA LEU A 11 -27.13 10.10 -24.25
C LEU A 11 -28.05 10.77 -23.23
N ASP A 12 -29.07 11.50 -23.68
CA ASP A 12 -29.94 12.27 -22.78
C ASP A 12 -30.82 11.37 -21.91
N ILE A 13 -31.22 10.18 -22.38
CA ILE A 13 -31.89 9.19 -21.54
C ILE A 13 -30.96 8.77 -20.39
N THR A 14 -29.68 8.48 -20.68
CA THR A 14 -28.72 8.08 -19.65
C THR A 14 -28.45 9.22 -18.65
N LYS A 15 -28.32 10.46 -19.13
CA LYS A 15 -28.19 11.63 -18.25
C LYS A 15 -29.40 11.79 -17.32
N SER A 16 -30.61 11.66 -17.84
CA SER A 16 -31.83 11.75 -17.04
C SER A 16 -31.89 10.65 -15.98
N ILE A 17 -31.57 9.41 -16.33
CA ILE A 17 -31.50 8.30 -15.36
C ILE A 17 -30.49 8.62 -14.25
N VAL A 18 -29.26 9.02 -14.61
CA VAL A 18 -28.21 9.33 -13.63
C VAL A 18 -28.62 10.51 -12.73
N SER A 19 -29.21 11.56 -13.28
CA SER A 19 -29.67 12.72 -12.52
C SER A 19 -30.80 12.35 -11.56
N LEU A 20 -31.77 11.54 -12.00
CA LEU A 20 -32.86 11.06 -11.14
C LEU A 20 -32.33 10.21 -9.99
N SER A 21 -31.47 9.21 -10.28
CA SER A 21 -30.85 8.38 -9.24
C SER A 21 -30.01 9.21 -8.26
N ARG A 22 -29.32 10.25 -8.76
CA ARG A 22 -28.55 11.16 -7.91
C ARG A 22 -29.45 11.97 -6.97
N ASN A 23 -30.59 12.45 -7.45
CA ASN A 23 -31.54 13.19 -6.61
C ASN A 23 -32.15 12.28 -5.54
N GLN A 24 -32.38 11.00 -5.85
CA GLN A 24 -32.90 10.02 -4.90
C GLN A 24 -31.90 9.76 -3.76
N ILE A 25 -30.64 9.45 -4.08
CA ILE A 25 -29.63 9.20 -3.03
C ILE A 25 -29.32 10.46 -2.21
N LEU A 26 -29.37 11.66 -2.82
CA LEU A 26 -29.24 12.92 -2.11
C LEU A 26 -30.45 13.18 -1.20
N GLY A 27 -31.67 12.88 -1.66
CA GLY A 27 -32.88 12.93 -0.85
C GLY A 27 -32.75 12.05 0.40
N SER A 28 -32.30 10.81 0.23
CA SER A 28 -32.02 9.89 1.35
C SER A 28 -30.97 10.45 2.31
N TYR A 29 -29.88 11.01 1.79
CA TYR A 29 -28.85 11.67 2.60
C TYR A 29 -29.43 12.82 3.45
N HIS A 30 -30.19 13.73 2.84
CA HIS A 30 -30.80 14.84 3.55
C HIS A 30 -31.83 14.38 4.58
N ARG A 31 -32.58 13.32 4.29
CA ARG A 31 -33.52 12.74 5.23
C ARG A 31 -32.82 12.10 6.43
N CYS A 32 -31.72 11.36 6.24
CA CYS A 32 -30.90 10.86 7.34
C CYS A 32 -30.45 12.02 8.25
N LYS A 33 -29.95 13.11 7.66
CA LYS A 33 -29.54 14.32 8.42
C LYS A 33 -30.68 14.96 9.19
N HIS A 34 -31.86 15.04 8.58
CA HIS A 34 -33.07 15.54 9.26
C HIS A 34 -33.44 14.66 10.46
N LEU A 35 -33.27 13.34 10.33
CA LEU A 35 -33.45 12.36 11.40
C LEU A 35 -32.29 12.34 12.42
N LYS A 36 -31.35 13.30 12.34
CA LYS A 36 -30.19 13.43 13.22
C LYS A 36 -29.15 12.32 13.09
N PHE A 37 -29.14 11.60 11.97
CA PHE A 37 -28.05 10.69 11.61
C PHE A 37 -27.17 11.36 10.55
N ASP A 38 -25.84 11.36 10.74
CA ASP A 38 -24.91 11.96 9.79
C ASP A 38 -24.23 10.88 8.92
N PRO A 39 -24.61 10.73 7.64
CA PRO A 39 -24.01 9.70 6.80
C PRO A 39 -22.53 9.93 6.57
N CYS A 40 -21.70 8.90 6.80
CA CYS A 40 -20.25 8.97 6.70
C CYS A 40 -19.71 8.62 5.30
N TYR A 41 -20.53 8.03 4.44
CA TYR A 41 -20.18 7.70 3.06
C TYR A 41 -21.41 7.69 2.15
N ILE A 42 -21.24 8.16 0.92
CA ILE A 42 -22.26 8.15 -0.13
C ILE A 42 -21.61 7.84 -1.49
N ASP A 43 -22.19 6.92 -2.25
CA ASP A 43 -21.85 6.68 -3.66
C ASP A 43 -23.10 6.67 -4.54
N THR A 44 -23.01 6.13 -5.75
CA THR A 44 -24.09 6.14 -6.74
C THR A 44 -25.37 5.45 -6.29
N ASP A 45 -25.27 4.47 -5.41
CA ASP A 45 -26.32 3.50 -5.06
C ASP A 45 -26.32 3.09 -3.58
N SER A 46 -25.43 3.67 -2.77
CA SER A 46 -25.22 3.26 -1.39
C SER A 46 -24.98 4.46 -0.48
N LEU A 47 -25.48 4.35 0.75
CA LEU A 47 -25.32 5.32 1.84
C LEU A 47 -24.90 4.55 3.09
N MET A 48 -23.85 4.98 3.76
CA MET A 48 -23.42 4.40 5.04
C MET A 48 -23.73 5.39 6.15
N VAL A 49 -24.51 4.94 7.13
CA VAL A 49 -25.03 5.77 8.21
C VAL A 49 -24.56 5.18 9.54
N PRO A 50 -23.67 5.88 10.27
CA PRO A 50 -23.29 5.48 11.63
C PRO A 50 -24.51 5.38 12.54
N GLU A 51 -24.50 4.40 13.43
CA GLU A 51 -25.50 4.24 14.49
C GLU A 51 -26.96 4.17 13.99
N TRP A 52 -27.17 3.78 12.73
CA TRP A 52 -28.51 3.54 12.20
C TRP A 52 -29.22 2.49 13.07
N PRO A 53 -30.39 2.79 13.66
CA PRO A 53 -30.97 1.93 14.70
C PRO A 53 -31.68 0.70 14.12
N TRP A 54 -31.96 0.69 12.83
CA TRP A 54 -32.78 -0.33 12.19
C TRP A 54 -31.99 -1.22 11.24
N ASN A 55 -32.43 -2.46 11.03
CA ASN A 55 -31.89 -3.37 10.00
C ASN A 55 -32.82 -3.43 8.77
N HIS A 56 -33.48 -2.31 8.47
CA HIS A 56 -34.36 -2.13 7.32
C HIS A 56 -34.33 -0.65 6.88
N CYS A 57 -35.00 -0.35 5.76
CA CYS A 57 -35.04 0.98 5.16
C CYS A 57 -36.47 1.53 5.04
N ASP A 58 -37.46 0.96 5.73
CA ASP A 58 -38.89 1.26 5.52
C ASP A 58 -39.22 2.73 5.75
N THR A 59 -38.78 3.32 6.87
CA THR A 59 -38.96 4.75 7.16
C THR A 59 -38.38 5.64 6.06
N MET A 60 -37.31 5.19 5.40
CA MET A 60 -36.74 5.90 4.28
C MET A 60 -37.51 5.69 2.98
N ASN A 61 -37.93 4.46 2.69
CA ASN A 61 -38.70 4.11 1.51
C ASN A 61 -40.09 4.76 1.52
N GLU A 62 -40.76 4.81 2.68
CA GLU A 62 -42.01 5.53 2.90
C GLU A 62 -41.85 7.02 2.60
N TRP A 63 -40.77 7.64 3.06
CA TRP A 63 -40.51 9.06 2.80
C TRP A 63 -40.17 9.33 1.34
N LEU A 64 -39.38 8.47 0.70
CA LEU A 64 -39.08 8.59 -0.73
C LEU A 64 -40.36 8.44 -1.58
N ASN A 65 -41.27 7.54 -1.17
CA ASN A 65 -42.54 7.26 -1.83
C ASN A 65 -42.40 7.05 -3.36
N LEU A 66 -41.46 6.18 -3.75
CA LEU A 66 -41.14 5.88 -5.14
C LEU A 66 -41.59 4.45 -5.50
N PRO A 67 -42.58 4.26 -6.39
CA PRO A 67 -43.23 2.97 -6.60
C PRO A 67 -42.35 1.91 -7.29
N LYS A 68 -41.19 2.28 -7.82
CA LYS A 68 -40.29 1.38 -8.58
C LYS A 68 -38.84 1.42 -8.10
N VAL A 69 -38.56 2.15 -7.01
CA VAL A 69 -37.21 2.32 -6.46
C VAL A 69 -37.30 2.13 -4.96
N GLU A 70 -36.48 1.22 -4.45
CA GLU A 70 -36.39 0.94 -3.03
C GLU A 70 -34.93 0.97 -2.57
N LEU A 71 -34.69 1.52 -1.39
CA LEU A 71 -33.46 1.28 -0.66
C LEU A 71 -33.57 -0.07 0.04
N LYS A 72 -32.49 -0.86 -0.07
CA LYS A 72 -32.35 -2.13 0.63
C LYS A 72 -31.34 -1.99 1.73
N TYR A 73 -31.66 -2.56 2.88
CA TYR A 73 -30.66 -2.79 3.91
C TYR A 73 -29.69 -3.85 3.38
N GLU A 74 -28.41 -3.48 3.26
CA GLU A 74 -27.38 -4.38 2.76
C GLU A 74 -26.71 -5.16 3.91
N GLN A 75 -26.16 -4.45 4.89
CA GLN A 75 -25.43 -5.05 6.02
C GLN A 75 -25.17 -4.04 7.13
N ARG A 76 -24.92 -4.54 8.35
CA ARG A 76 -24.35 -3.78 9.46
C ARG A 76 -22.86 -4.06 9.56
N MET A 77 -22.09 -2.99 9.72
CA MET A 77 -20.64 -3.04 9.91
C MET A 77 -20.36 -2.69 11.36
N LYS A 78 -19.58 -3.52 12.05
CA LYS A 78 -19.18 -3.27 13.44
C LYS A 78 -18.28 -2.04 13.54
N ARG A 79 -17.40 -1.87 12.55
CA ARG A 79 -16.48 -0.74 12.43
C ARG A 79 -16.26 -0.43 10.97
N LEU A 80 -16.02 0.83 10.65
CA LEU A 80 -15.82 1.31 9.28
C LEU A 80 -14.76 2.41 9.27
N LEU A 81 -13.78 2.27 8.38
CA LEU A 81 -12.79 3.28 8.05
C LEU A 81 -12.95 3.69 6.58
N VAL A 82 -13.46 4.89 6.36
CA VAL A 82 -13.60 5.49 5.03
C VAL A 82 -12.35 6.30 4.71
N LEU A 83 -11.64 5.96 3.62
CA LEU A 83 -10.44 6.71 3.21
C LEU A 83 -10.79 7.72 2.11
N TYR A 84 -11.42 7.26 1.04
CA TYR A 84 -11.91 8.10 -0.07
C TYR A 84 -13.08 7.42 -0.76
N LYS A 85 -13.68 8.11 -1.74
CA LYS A 85 -14.64 7.53 -2.66
C LYS A 85 -14.17 6.16 -3.18
N LYS A 86 -15.01 5.14 -3.02
CA LYS A 86 -14.78 3.73 -3.41
C LYS A 86 -13.60 3.03 -2.71
N ARG A 87 -13.05 3.60 -1.63
CA ARG A 87 -12.02 2.93 -0.83
C ARG A 87 -12.27 3.04 0.66
N TYR A 88 -12.60 1.92 1.27
CA TYR A 88 -12.94 1.82 2.67
C TYR A 88 -12.65 0.39 3.18
N ILE A 89 -12.52 0.27 4.49
CA ILE A 89 -12.27 -0.98 5.21
C ILE A 89 -13.34 -1.11 6.28
N TYR A 90 -13.90 -2.30 6.46
CA TYR A 90 -14.90 -2.52 7.50
C TYR A 90 -14.75 -3.89 8.15
N GLU A 91 -15.20 -3.99 9.40
CA GLU A 91 -15.34 -5.25 10.13
C GLU A 91 -16.81 -5.67 10.10
N THR A 92 -17.05 -6.88 9.64
CA THR A 92 -18.39 -7.52 9.70
C THR A 92 -18.75 -7.85 11.15
N GLU A 93 -20.02 -8.14 11.43
CA GLU A 93 -20.43 -8.60 12.77
C GLU A 93 -19.73 -9.89 13.22
N LYS A 94 -19.26 -10.71 12.27
CA LYS A 94 -18.49 -11.94 12.53
C LYS A 94 -17.00 -11.67 12.80
N GLY A 95 -16.55 -10.42 12.86
CA GLY A 95 -15.16 -10.06 13.11
C GLY A 95 -14.24 -10.13 11.87
N GLN A 96 -14.78 -10.45 10.69
CA GLN A 96 -14.00 -10.47 9.46
C GLN A 96 -13.75 -9.04 8.96
N ILE A 97 -12.47 -8.70 8.72
CA ILE A 97 -12.05 -7.44 8.09
C ILE A 97 -12.17 -7.58 6.56
N VAL A 98 -12.86 -6.63 5.92
CA VAL A 98 -13.09 -6.57 4.48
C VAL A 98 -12.58 -5.26 3.92
N THR A 99 -11.83 -5.32 2.82
CA THR A 99 -11.32 -4.15 2.10
C THR A 99 -12.06 -3.94 0.78
N LYS A 100 -12.39 -2.68 0.46
CA LYS A 100 -13.04 -2.30 -0.80
C LYS A 100 -12.18 -1.30 -1.54
N GLY A 101 -11.94 -1.52 -2.83
CA GLY A 101 -11.13 -0.63 -3.67
C GLY A 101 -9.61 -0.69 -3.46
N PHE A 102 -9.14 -1.71 -2.73
CA PHE A 102 -7.73 -2.08 -2.65
C PHE A 102 -7.38 -3.03 -3.80
N GLN A 103 -6.13 -3.03 -4.24
CA GLN A 103 -5.73 -3.86 -5.38
C GLN A 103 -5.96 -5.35 -5.09
N LYS A 104 -6.54 -6.04 -6.06
CA LYS A 104 -6.70 -7.50 -6.02
C LYS A 104 -5.40 -8.17 -6.44
N ARG A 105 -5.01 -9.20 -5.70
CA ARG A 105 -4.03 -10.26 -6.01
C ARG A 105 -3.23 -10.06 -7.30
N ILE A 106 -2.22 -9.20 -7.26
CA ILE A 106 -1.27 -9.04 -8.37
C ILE A 106 -0.05 -9.92 -8.12
N ASN A 107 0.49 -9.86 -6.90
CA ASN A 107 1.54 -10.74 -6.41
C ASN A 107 1.53 -10.77 -4.86
N PRO A 108 2.20 -11.74 -4.23
CA PRO A 108 2.22 -11.88 -2.77
C PRO A 108 2.74 -10.65 -2.02
N THR A 109 3.71 -9.92 -2.60
CA THR A 109 4.24 -8.69 -1.98
C THR A 109 3.18 -7.57 -1.95
N VAL A 110 2.41 -7.41 -3.04
CA VAL A 110 1.33 -6.42 -3.17
C VAL A 110 0.13 -6.79 -2.29
N GLU A 111 -0.05 -8.06 -1.92
CA GLU A 111 -1.04 -8.48 -0.91
C GLU A 111 -0.53 -8.27 0.51
N PHE A 112 0.73 -8.63 0.77
CA PHE A 112 1.35 -8.56 2.08
C PHE A 112 1.41 -7.14 2.64
N MET A 113 1.85 -6.18 1.81
CA MET A 113 2.08 -4.79 2.26
C MET A 113 0.80 -4.09 2.75
N PRO A 114 -0.30 -4.06 1.98
CA PRO A 114 -1.56 -3.54 2.49
C PRO A 114 -1.97 -4.27 3.75
N ASP A 115 -1.88 -5.61 3.80
CA ASP A 115 -2.35 -6.37 4.96
C ASP A 115 -1.62 -6.02 6.26
N VAL A 116 -0.29 -5.87 6.23
CA VAL A 116 0.49 -5.47 7.42
C VAL A 116 0.13 -4.04 7.85
N ILE A 117 0.16 -3.09 6.92
CA ILE A 117 -0.12 -1.69 7.22
C ILE A 117 -1.57 -1.53 7.68
N LEU A 118 -2.52 -2.21 7.03
CA LEU A 118 -3.93 -2.19 7.38
C LEU A 118 -4.17 -2.76 8.76
N LYS A 119 -3.56 -3.89 9.12
CA LYS A 119 -3.68 -4.47 10.47
C LYS A 119 -3.17 -3.51 11.53
N ALA A 120 -1.99 -2.92 11.33
CA ALA A 120 -1.43 -1.96 12.26
C ALA A 120 -2.31 -0.71 12.42
N VAL A 121 -2.81 -0.16 11.31
CA VAL A 121 -3.74 0.98 11.30
C VAL A 121 -5.06 0.64 11.98
N TRP A 122 -5.60 -0.55 11.72
CA TRP A 122 -6.86 -1.02 12.30
C TRP A 122 -6.75 -1.18 13.81
N GLN A 123 -5.66 -1.79 14.28
CA GLN A 123 -5.33 -1.91 15.70
C GLN A 123 -5.20 -0.53 16.36
N ALA A 124 -4.40 0.35 15.77
CA ALA A 124 -4.17 1.69 16.33
C ALA A 124 -5.43 2.55 16.43
N ILE A 125 -6.39 2.41 15.51
CA ILE A 125 -7.63 3.21 15.51
C ILE A 125 -8.71 2.61 16.42
N PHE A 126 -8.90 1.30 16.37
CA PHE A 126 -10.11 0.66 16.93
C PHE A 126 -9.86 -0.30 18.10
N LEU A 127 -8.60 -0.67 18.34
CA LEU A 127 -8.16 -1.57 19.41
C LEU A 127 -6.87 -1.01 20.04
N PRO A 128 -6.85 0.26 20.49
CA PRO A 128 -5.64 0.83 21.07
C PRO A 128 -5.28 0.06 22.33
N ASP A 129 -4.04 -0.42 22.40
CA ASP A 129 -3.54 -1.09 23.59
C ASP A 129 -3.21 -0.04 24.66
N GLU A 130 -3.90 -0.07 25.80
CA GLU A 130 -3.72 0.89 26.89
C GLU A 130 -2.36 0.71 27.58
N ALA A 131 -1.72 -0.46 27.43
CA ALA A 131 -0.54 -0.85 28.18
C ALA A 131 0.80 -0.39 27.57
N GLU A 132 0.84 0.13 26.34
CA GLU A 132 2.09 0.21 25.57
C GLU A 132 2.42 1.57 24.93
N GLN A 133 2.01 2.69 25.53
CA GLN A 133 2.38 4.03 25.03
C GLN A 133 3.74 4.54 25.56
N THR A 134 4.79 3.71 25.48
CA THR A 134 6.17 4.20 25.68
C THR A 134 6.74 4.87 24.42
N VAL A 135 6.26 4.47 23.25
CA VAL A 135 6.60 5.04 21.93
C VAL A 135 5.51 6.02 21.49
N SER A 136 5.88 7.19 20.95
CA SER A 136 4.89 8.09 20.32
C SER A 136 4.22 7.44 19.11
N LEU A 137 2.92 7.70 18.92
CA LEU A 137 2.14 7.18 17.78
C LEU A 137 2.82 7.48 16.42
N THR A 138 3.39 8.67 16.27
CA THR A 138 4.14 9.04 15.07
C THR A 138 5.31 8.08 14.80
N SER A 139 6.09 7.74 15.84
CA SER A 139 7.21 6.80 15.73
C SER A 139 6.73 5.38 15.42
N GLN A 140 5.60 4.93 15.99
CA GLN A 140 5.00 3.64 15.67
C GLN A 140 4.64 3.52 14.17
N GLY A 141 4.04 4.56 13.58
CA GLY A 141 3.74 4.55 12.14
C GLY A 141 5.00 4.43 11.26
N TRP A 142 6.12 5.02 11.69
CA TRP A 142 7.39 4.88 10.97
C TRP A 142 8.00 3.48 11.13
N ILE A 143 7.92 2.89 12.32
CA ILE A 143 8.37 1.51 12.58
C ILE A 143 7.59 0.54 11.69
N VAL A 144 6.26 0.63 11.67
CA VAL A 144 5.39 -0.18 10.80
C VAL A 144 5.82 -0.07 9.34
N LEU A 145 6.07 1.15 8.86
CA LEU A 145 6.51 1.37 7.48
C LEU A 145 7.87 0.71 7.19
N VAL A 146 8.88 0.97 8.01
CA VAL A 146 10.25 0.48 7.80
C VAL A 146 10.29 -1.04 7.88
N ASP A 147 9.63 -1.65 8.87
CA ASP A 147 9.57 -3.10 9.03
C ASP A 147 8.87 -3.76 7.83
N THR A 148 7.79 -3.14 7.34
CA THR A 148 7.10 -3.60 6.13
C THR A 148 8.04 -3.54 4.92
N LEU A 149 8.76 -2.43 4.73
CA LEU A 149 9.70 -2.26 3.63
C LEU A 149 10.84 -3.28 3.67
N LEU A 150 11.41 -3.56 4.85
CA LEU A 150 12.48 -4.55 5.01
C LEU A 150 12.01 -5.97 4.68
N GLN A 151 10.81 -6.36 5.11
CA GLN A 151 10.24 -7.67 4.79
C GLN A 151 9.98 -7.80 3.29
N VAL A 152 9.44 -6.76 2.67
CA VAL A 152 9.22 -6.70 1.22
C VAL A 152 10.52 -6.81 0.44
N MET A 153 11.57 -6.09 0.86
CA MET A 153 12.91 -6.22 0.29
C MET A 153 13.42 -7.67 0.34
N TYR A 154 13.12 -8.40 1.41
CA TYR A 154 13.47 -9.81 1.56
C TYR A 154 12.59 -10.74 0.70
N MET A 155 11.30 -10.45 0.56
CA MET A 155 10.40 -11.22 -0.32
C MET A 155 10.80 -11.07 -1.79
N CYS A 156 11.16 -9.86 -2.22
CA CYS A 156 11.58 -9.54 -3.58
C CYS A 156 12.89 -10.20 -4.05
N ARG A 157 13.54 -10.99 -3.18
CA ARG A 157 14.66 -11.87 -3.53
C ARG A 157 14.24 -13.10 -4.33
N ASP A 158 12.95 -13.46 -4.26
CA ASP A 158 12.35 -14.52 -5.07
C ASP A 158 11.51 -13.90 -6.19
N PRO A 159 12.08 -13.74 -7.40
CA PRO A 159 11.40 -13.12 -8.53
C PRO A 159 10.27 -13.98 -9.09
N LYS A 160 10.37 -15.30 -9.02
CA LYS A 160 9.30 -16.23 -9.47
C LYS A 160 8.06 -16.11 -8.61
N LYS A 161 8.24 -16.03 -7.29
CA LYS A 161 7.12 -15.88 -6.37
C LYS A 161 6.47 -14.50 -6.42
N ASN A 162 7.22 -13.46 -6.80
CA ASN A 162 6.78 -12.07 -6.75
C ASN A 162 6.68 -11.40 -8.12
N SER A 163 6.64 -12.19 -9.19
CA SER A 163 6.31 -11.72 -10.54
C SER A 163 4.90 -11.15 -10.58
N ILE A 164 4.65 -10.30 -11.57
CA ILE A 164 3.33 -9.82 -11.92
C ILE A 164 2.84 -10.69 -13.08
N TYR A 165 1.73 -11.38 -12.84
CA TYR A 165 1.09 -12.19 -13.87
C TYR A 165 0.05 -11.38 -14.64
N ARG A 166 0.14 -11.34 -15.97
CA ARG A 166 -0.79 -10.55 -16.79
C ARG A 166 -1.01 -11.13 -18.17
N LYS A 167 -2.28 -11.16 -18.61
CA LYS A 167 -2.64 -11.44 -20.01
C LYS A 167 -2.26 -10.27 -20.92
N THR A 168 -1.53 -10.58 -21.99
CA THR A 168 -1.18 -9.64 -23.04
C THR A 168 -2.21 -9.67 -24.19
N LYS A 169 -2.05 -8.76 -25.16
CA LYS A 169 -2.81 -8.68 -26.41
C LYS A 169 -1.82 -8.44 -27.54
N ASN A 170 -2.25 -8.49 -28.80
CA ASN A 170 -1.42 -7.94 -29.89
C ASN A 170 -1.04 -6.48 -29.62
N LEU A 171 0.18 -6.08 -30.01
CA LEU A 171 0.71 -4.72 -29.86
C LEU A 171 -0.25 -3.65 -30.41
N GLU A 172 -0.85 -3.91 -31.56
CA GLU A 172 -1.82 -3.03 -32.23
C GLU A 172 -3.08 -2.72 -31.39
N ASN A 173 -3.44 -3.61 -30.46
CA ASN A 173 -4.63 -3.49 -29.63
C ASN A 173 -4.41 -2.62 -28.37
N TYR A 174 -3.19 -2.19 -28.10
CA TYR A 174 -2.89 -1.32 -26.99
C TYR A 174 -3.00 0.16 -27.39
N LYS A 175 -4.00 0.83 -26.83
CA LYS A 175 -4.19 2.28 -27.02
C LYS A 175 -3.08 3.12 -26.38
N SER A 176 -2.42 2.62 -25.34
CA SER A 176 -1.34 3.33 -24.63
C SER A 176 0.01 2.70 -24.93
N LYS A 177 0.87 3.48 -25.57
CA LYS A 177 2.28 3.11 -25.86
C LYS A 177 3.15 3.04 -24.60
N SER A 178 2.70 3.60 -23.48
CA SER A 178 3.49 3.68 -22.23
C SER A 178 3.19 2.56 -21.23
N CYS A 179 2.22 1.68 -21.50
CA CYS A 179 1.82 0.66 -20.54
C CYS A 179 2.84 -0.49 -20.43
N THR A 180 2.89 -1.13 -19.25
CA THR A 180 3.88 -2.19 -18.95
C THR A 180 3.79 -3.39 -19.89
N ALA A 181 2.58 -3.76 -20.32
CA ALA A 181 2.38 -4.87 -21.26
C ALA A 181 2.99 -4.59 -22.64
N MET A 182 2.89 -3.35 -23.14
CA MET A 182 3.59 -2.95 -24.37
C MET A 182 5.11 -3.08 -24.22
N ARG A 183 5.67 -2.68 -23.07
CA ARG A 183 7.12 -2.74 -22.80
C ARG A 183 7.65 -4.17 -22.83
N ILE A 184 6.88 -5.11 -22.27
CA ILE A 184 7.19 -6.54 -22.31
C ILE A 184 7.17 -7.04 -23.74
N LEU A 185 6.08 -6.77 -24.47
CA LEU A 185 5.92 -7.25 -25.85
C LEU A 185 6.91 -6.60 -26.84
N THR A 186 7.48 -5.44 -26.53
CA THR A 186 8.59 -4.88 -27.31
C THR A 186 9.87 -5.71 -27.15
N LYS A 187 10.10 -6.30 -25.96
CA LYS A 187 11.27 -7.17 -25.70
C LYS A 187 11.03 -8.63 -26.04
N TYR A 188 9.80 -9.12 -25.83
CA TYR A 188 9.37 -10.50 -26.07
C TYR A 188 8.09 -10.50 -26.93
N PRO A 189 8.22 -10.22 -28.25
CA PRO A 189 7.07 -10.10 -29.15
C PRO A 189 6.29 -11.40 -29.32
N ASP A 190 6.98 -12.53 -29.14
CA ASP A 190 6.46 -13.89 -29.17
C ASP A 190 5.40 -14.15 -28.09
N LYS A 191 5.40 -13.38 -27.00
CA LYS A 191 4.45 -13.51 -25.89
C LYS A 191 3.11 -12.78 -26.10
N ALA A 192 2.81 -12.38 -27.33
CA ALA A 192 1.55 -11.72 -27.68
C ALA A 192 0.35 -12.68 -27.52
N ASN A 193 -0.74 -12.17 -26.91
CA ASN A 193 -1.95 -12.92 -26.55
C ASN A 193 -1.78 -14.02 -25.49
N ASP A 194 -0.58 -14.16 -24.91
CA ASP A 194 -0.32 -15.10 -23.82
C ASP A 194 -0.40 -14.42 -22.45
N TYR A 195 -0.38 -15.22 -21.40
CA TYR A 195 -0.10 -14.74 -20.06
C TYR A 195 1.40 -14.66 -19.84
N VAL A 196 1.85 -13.52 -19.33
CA VAL A 196 3.27 -13.27 -19.07
C VAL A 196 3.49 -12.98 -17.60
N ASP A 197 4.47 -13.68 -17.04
CA ASP A 197 5.11 -13.36 -15.77
C ASP A 197 6.25 -12.40 -16.00
N TYR A 198 6.12 -11.20 -15.44
CA TYR A 198 7.16 -10.18 -15.58
C TYR A 198 7.43 -9.51 -14.24
N THR A 199 8.60 -8.90 -14.13
CA THR A 199 8.95 -8.13 -12.95
C THR A 199 9.73 -6.88 -13.31
N TYR A 200 9.93 -6.02 -12.31
CA TYR A 200 10.79 -4.85 -12.44
C TYR A 200 12.20 -5.23 -11.97
N SER A 201 13.22 -5.10 -12.80
CA SER A 201 14.61 -5.37 -12.43
C SER A 201 15.28 -4.15 -11.78
N ARG A 202 16.21 -4.42 -10.87
CA ARG A 202 17.12 -3.45 -10.27
C ARG A 202 18.39 -3.39 -11.12
N SER A 203 18.41 -2.58 -12.19
CA SER A 203 19.64 -2.39 -12.95
C SER A 203 20.61 -1.51 -12.17
N ASP A 204 21.80 -2.02 -11.86
CA ASP A 204 22.92 -1.23 -11.35
C ASP A 204 23.35 -0.20 -12.40
N GLY A 205 23.19 1.08 -12.10
CA GLY A 205 23.89 2.17 -12.78
C GLY A 205 23.22 2.77 -14.02
N ALA A 206 23.16 4.11 -14.00
CA ALA A 206 22.95 5.02 -15.13
C ALA A 206 21.57 5.04 -15.83
N ALA A 207 20.78 6.04 -15.39
CA ALA A 207 19.99 6.96 -16.21
C ALA A 207 18.81 6.44 -17.05
N SER A 208 17.67 7.09 -16.79
CA SER A 208 16.62 7.49 -17.73
C SER A 208 16.21 6.44 -18.76
N GLU A 209 15.27 5.58 -18.37
CA GLU A 209 14.05 5.31 -19.12
C GLU A 209 13.31 4.17 -18.43
N ALA A 210 12.07 4.43 -18.01
CA ALA A 210 11.22 3.42 -17.36
C ALA A 210 10.94 2.17 -18.27
N THR A 211 11.38 2.18 -19.53
CA THR A 211 11.30 1.08 -20.50
C THR A 211 12.31 -0.04 -20.23
N LYS A 212 13.46 0.24 -19.60
CA LYS A 212 14.52 -0.78 -19.38
C LYS A 212 14.21 -1.77 -18.26
N CYS A 213 13.39 -1.37 -17.29
CA CYS A 213 13.25 -2.11 -16.04
C CYS A 213 12.29 -3.29 -16.09
N VAL A 214 11.54 -3.55 -17.16
CA VAL A 214 10.63 -4.71 -17.21
C VAL A 214 11.34 -5.89 -17.85
N LEU A 215 11.45 -6.99 -17.11
CA LEU A 215 12.05 -8.24 -17.57
C LEU A 215 11.04 -9.38 -17.43
N ASP A 216 11.22 -10.39 -18.27
CA ASP A 216 10.68 -11.70 -17.97
C ASP A 216 11.19 -12.20 -16.62
N VAL A 217 10.37 -12.97 -15.92
CA VAL A 217 10.74 -13.53 -14.62
C VAL A 217 11.96 -14.45 -14.70
N GLU A 218 12.17 -15.14 -15.83
CA GLU A 218 13.31 -16.04 -16.03
C GLU A 218 14.65 -15.30 -16.13
N GLU A 219 14.62 -14.04 -16.55
CA GLU A 219 15.81 -13.19 -16.73
C GLU A 219 16.10 -12.30 -15.52
N CYS A 220 15.27 -12.39 -14.48
CA CYS A 220 15.38 -11.53 -13.32
C CYS A 220 16.02 -12.26 -12.13
N GLU A 221 17.13 -11.75 -11.61
CA GLU A 221 17.71 -12.24 -10.36
C GLU A 221 16.99 -11.66 -9.12
N TRP A 222 16.58 -10.37 -9.16
CA TRP A 222 15.98 -9.67 -8.03
C TRP A 222 14.89 -8.69 -8.46
N VAL A 223 13.75 -8.71 -7.76
CA VAL A 223 12.66 -7.76 -8.01
C VAL A 223 12.98 -6.40 -7.40
N ASN A 224 12.75 -5.34 -8.17
CA ASN A 224 12.74 -3.97 -7.74
C ASN A 224 11.48 -3.70 -6.89
N TYR A 225 11.64 -3.91 -5.59
CA TYR A 225 10.61 -3.68 -4.59
C TYR A 225 10.12 -2.22 -4.53
N GLU A 226 10.97 -1.26 -4.90
CA GLU A 226 10.66 0.17 -4.87
C GLU A 226 9.61 0.50 -5.92
N GLN A 227 9.77 -0.04 -7.14
CA GLN A 227 8.79 0.13 -8.21
C GLN A 227 7.44 -0.49 -7.86
N LEU A 228 7.43 -1.64 -7.17
CA LEU A 228 6.22 -2.24 -6.63
C LEU A 228 5.56 -1.34 -5.58
N PHE A 229 6.37 -0.78 -4.67
CA PHE A 229 5.91 0.12 -3.62
C PHE A 229 5.34 1.43 -4.18
N MET A 230 6.01 2.04 -5.16
CA MET A 230 5.61 3.32 -5.75
C MET A 230 4.19 3.27 -6.35
N SER A 231 3.75 2.10 -6.81
CA SER A 231 2.39 1.90 -7.29
C SER A 231 1.32 2.08 -6.20
N GLN A 232 1.66 1.75 -4.94
CA GLN A 232 0.74 1.77 -3.78
C GLN A 232 1.04 2.88 -2.78
N LYS A 233 2.17 3.58 -2.92
CA LYS A 233 2.66 4.62 -2.01
C LYS A 233 1.57 5.55 -1.48
N LYS A 234 0.70 6.05 -2.36
CA LYS A 234 -0.37 6.98 -1.98
C LYS A 234 -1.31 6.37 -0.93
N ILE A 235 -1.73 5.12 -1.12
CA ILE A 235 -2.64 4.43 -0.20
C ILE A 235 -1.97 4.20 1.15
N TYR A 236 -0.72 3.73 1.15
CA TYR A 236 0.03 3.47 2.38
C TYR A 236 0.28 4.74 3.18
N CYS A 237 0.71 5.81 2.51
CA CYS A 237 0.91 7.10 3.15
C CYS A 237 -0.38 7.59 3.79
N ILE A 238 -1.53 7.44 3.12
CA ILE A 238 -2.81 7.86 3.70
C ILE A 238 -3.20 7.00 4.90
N LEU A 239 -3.08 5.68 4.80
CA LEU A 239 -3.39 4.75 5.89
C LEU A 239 -2.58 5.09 7.14
N LEU A 240 -1.25 5.18 6.99
CA LEU A 240 -0.35 5.51 8.09
C LEU A 240 -0.56 6.93 8.61
N ASN A 241 -0.89 7.89 7.74
CA ASN A 241 -1.21 9.24 8.18
C ASN A 241 -2.54 9.31 8.95
N THR A 242 -3.49 8.45 8.60
CA THR A 242 -4.81 8.40 9.23
C THR A 242 -4.72 7.86 10.66
N ALA A 243 -3.89 6.86 10.92
CA ALA A 243 -3.71 6.32 12.28
C ALA A 243 -2.61 7.05 13.08
N PHE A 244 -1.45 7.28 12.47
CA PHE A 244 -0.22 7.57 13.22
C PHE A 244 0.30 8.99 13.03
N TRP A 245 0.61 9.37 11.79
CA TRP A 245 1.51 10.50 11.57
C TRP A 245 0.84 11.88 11.64
N LYS A 246 -0.42 11.99 11.19
CA LYS A 246 -1.17 13.26 11.12
C LYS A 246 -0.37 14.41 10.47
N LEU A 247 0.49 14.08 9.52
CA LEU A 247 1.35 15.01 8.79
C LEU A 247 0.55 15.74 7.70
N PRO A 248 0.95 16.99 7.38
CA PRO A 248 0.35 17.76 6.29
C PRO A 248 0.70 17.19 4.91
N ASP A 249 1.89 16.59 4.74
CA ASP A 249 2.32 15.98 3.47
C ASP A 249 3.08 14.66 3.71
N PRO A 250 2.38 13.55 3.99
CA PRO A 250 3.00 12.26 4.29
C PRO A 250 3.77 11.67 3.09
N ILE A 251 3.44 12.06 1.85
CA ILE A 251 4.04 11.54 0.62
C ILE A 251 5.48 12.06 0.48
N LYS A 252 5.70 13.35 0.74
CA LYS A 252 7.04 13.94 0.71
C LYS A 252 7.97 13.34 1.76
N TRP A 253 7.47 13.11 2.97
CA TRP A 253 8.25 12.46 4.03
C TRP A 253 8.60 11.02 3.68
N PHE A 254 7.65 10.29 3.08
CA PHE A 254 7.92 8.95 2.56
C PHE A 254 9.07 8.96 1.54
N ASP A 255 9.06 9.89 0.57
CA ASP A 255 10.13 9.98 -0.44
C ASP A 255 11.50 10.27 0.18
N LEU A 256 11.54 11.16 1.19
CA LEU A 256 12.79 11.47 1.89
C LEU A 256 13.37 10.24 2.59
N ILE A 257 12.51 9.42 3.21
CA ILE A 257 12.93 8.19 3.89
C ILE A 257 13.35 7.13 2.89
N LEU A 258 12.60 6.93 1.80
CA LEU A 258 12.99 6.00 0.76
C LEU A 258 14.35 6.41 0.15
N ASN A 259 14.54 7.70 -0.13
CA ASN A 259 15.84 8.29 -0.53
C ASN A 259 16.95 8.04 0.48
N ALA A 260 16.69 8.20 1.78
CA ALA A 260 17.68 7.86 2.80
C ALA A 260 18.04 6.36 2.80
N LEU A 261 17.06 5.48 2.58
CA LEU A 261 17.28 4.03 2.46
C LEU A 261 18.05 3.66 1.19
N HIS A 262 17.85 4.35 0.06
CA HIS A 262 18.54 4.11 -1.22
C HIS A 262 20.05 4.38 -1.16
N TRP A 263 20.52 5.29 -0.31
CA TRP A 263 21.93 5.74 -0.27
C TRP A 263 22.89 4.70 0.34
N LYS A 264 22.93 3.42 -0.06
CA LYS A 264 23.89 2.40 0.45
C LYS A 264 23.91 2.25 2.00
N SER A 265 22.89 2.70 2.74
CA SER A 265 23.07 3.15 4.13
C SER A 265 21.92 2.81 5.08
N PHE A 266 22.00 1.64 5.71
CA PHE A 266 21.90 1.66 7.18
C PHE A 266 23.31 1.87 7.76
N VAL A 267 24.31 1.16 7.22
CA VAL A 267 25.69 1.14 7.72
C VAL A 267 26.46 2.44 7.44
N HIS A 268 26.27 3.11 6.29
CA HIS A 268 27.07 4.31 5.96
C HIS A 268 26.57 5.60 6.62
N ALA A 269 25.26 5.77 6.83
CA ALA A 269 24.70 6.92 7.55
C ALA A 269 25.11 6.88 9.03
N GLU A 270 25.12 5.67 9.62
CA GLU A 270 25.59 5.39 10.97
C GLU A 270 27.12 5.60 11.10
N LEU A 271 27.92 5.14 10.13
CA LEU A 271 29.38 5.37 10.09
C LEU A 271 29.74 6.84 9.90
N LYS A 272 29.06 7.59 9.03
CA LYS A 272 29.37 9.02 8.77
C LYS A 272 29.03 9.88 9.99
N TYR A 273 27.96 9.54 10.71
CA TYR A 273 27.59 10.19 11.97
C TYR A 273 28.56 9.82 13.12
N TYR A 274 28.93 8.54 13.25
CA TYR A 274 29.92 8.08 14.23
C TYR A 274 31.29 8.72 14.02
N TYR A 275 31.79 8.81 12.79
CA TYR A 275 33.09 9.44 12.54
C TYR A 275 33.10 10.95 12.81
N LYS A 276 31.96 11.63 12.63
CA LYS A 276 31.85 13.08 12.90
C LYS A 276 31.61 13.40 14.38
N THR A 277 31.03 12.48 15.15
CA THR A 277 30.58 12.76 16.53
C THR A 277 31.20 11.86 17.60
N ARG A 278 31.94 10.80 17.20
CA ARG A 278 32.48 9.72 18.04
C ARG A 278 31.45 8.98 18.91
N LYS A 279 30.15 9.14 18.62
CA LYS A 279 29.04 8.53 19.38
C LYS A 279 28.34 7.44 18.55
N ARG A 280 28.14 6.26 19.14
CA ARG A 280 27.53 5.06 18.53
C ARG A 280 26.00 5.11 18.65
N PHE A 281 25.28 5.73 17.71
CA PHE A 281 23.81 5.69 17.67
C PHE A 281 23.26 5.90 16.25
N VAL A 282 22.28 5.09 15.83
CA VAL A 282 21.36 5.42 14.72
C VAL A 282 20.35 6.46 15.22
N LEU A 283 20.25 7.55 14.49
CA LEU A 283 19.33 8.66 14.76
C LEU A 283 17.93 8.33 14.20
N LEU A 284 17.04 7.84 15.06
CA LEU A 284 15.62 8.25 15.08
C LEU A 284 15.45 9.03 16.39
N VAL A 285 15.69 10.34 16.33
CA VAL A 285 15.56 11.22 17.51
C VAL A 285 14.18 11.84 17.50
N ALA A 286 13.28 11.29 18.32
CA ALA A 286 12.57 12.08 19.35
C ALA A 286 11.89 11.15 20.38
N GLN A 287 12.53 11.12 21.57
CA GLN A 287 12.03 10.73 22.89
C GLN A 287 11.67 9.25 23.17
N LYS A 288 12.61 8.60 23.88
CA LYS A 288 12.45 7.55 24.92
C LYS A 288 12.18 6.09 24.57
N VAL A 289 12.35 5.64 23.31
CA VAL A 289 12.44 4.18 23.04
C VAL A 289 13.72 3.83 22.29
N ARG A 290 14.58 3.05 22.96
CA ARG A 290 15.85 2.53 22.42
C ARG A 290 15.58 1.20 21.71
N TYR A 291 15.68 1.20 20.38
CA TYR A 291 16.03 -0.03 19.66
C TYR A 291 17.56 -0.15 19.66
N THR A 292 18.07 -1.22 20.28
CA THR A 292 19.51 -1.51 20.32
C THR A 292 19.75 -2.65 19.35
N PHE A 293 20.24 -2.37 18.15
CA PHE A 293 20.77 -3.42 17.28
C PHE A 293 22.26 -3.60 17.58
N LYS A 294 22.65 -4.83 17.91
CA LYS A 294 24.05 -5.21 18.16
C LYS A 294 24.75 -5.36 16.81
N ILE A 295 25.70 -4.47 16.52
CA ILE A 295 26.60 -4.63 15.36
C ILE A 295 27.55 -5.79 15.70
N ASN A 296 27.64 -6.79 14.82
CA ASN A 296 28.73 -7.78 14.87
C ASN A 296 30.04 -7.07 14.50
N ASP A 297 30.96 -6.99 15.47
CA ASP A 297 32.17 -6.14 15.46
C ASP A 297 33.32 -6.64 14.54
N HIS A 298 33.06 -7.47 13.53
CA HIS A 298 34.11 -8.20 12.81
C HIS A 298 34.65 -7.55 11.52
N PHE A 299 34.31 -6.30 11.18
CA PHE A 299 34.84 -5.65 9.97
C PHE A 299 35.70 -4.44 10.28
N LYS A 300 37.04 -4.62 10.28
CA LYS A 300 38.00 -3.51 10.19
C LYS A 300 38.44 -3.32 8.74
N ARG A 301 38.08 -2.18 8.15
CA ARG A 301 38.61 -1.73 6.86
C ARG A 301 40.04 -1.22 7.04
N LYS A 302 41.04 -1.92 6.47
CA LYS A 302 42.30 -1.30 6.05
C LYS A 302 42.25 -1.11 4.53
N ARG A 303 42.63 0.09 4.08
CA ARG A 303 42.66 0.58 2.69
C ARG A 303 42.41 -0.47 1.59
N GLY A 304 41.19 -0.46 1.04
CA GLY A 304 40.93 -0.96 -0.32
C GLY A 304 40.37 -2.37 -0.49
N THR A 305 40.49 -3.30 0.47
CA THR A 305 40.05 -4.70 0.24
C THR A 305 39.33 -5.29 1.45
N LEU A 306 38.24 -6.03 1.23
CA LEU A 306 37.53 -6.82 2.25
C LEU A 306 38.23 -8.19 2.38
N VAL A 307 38.70 -8.53 3.58
CA VAL A 307 39.25 -9.85 3.91
C VAL A 307 38.44 -10.42 5.08
N LEU A 308 38.09 -11.71 5.02
CA LEU A 308 37.48 -12.47 6.11
C LEU A 308 38.58 -12.95 7.06
N ASP A 309 38.40 -12.72 8.36
CA ASP A 309 39.36 -13.13 9.39
C ASP A 309 39.08 -14.59 9.77
N ASN A 310 39.94 -15.51 9.33
CA ASN A 310 40.02 -16.87 9.84
C ASN A 310 41.36 -17.01 10.57
N GLU A 311 41.39 -16.76 11.88
CA GLU A 311 42.42 -17.29 12.76
C GLU A 311 41.80 -17.68 14.12
N GLU A 312 41.21 -18.88 14.17
CA GLU A 312 41.42 -19.73 15.34
C GLU A 312 42.89 -20.15 15.30
N THR A 313 43.69 -19.82 16.34
CA THR A 313 44.47 -20.84 17.07
C THR A 313 45.26 -20.26 18.25
N VAL A 314 45.02 -20.90 19.41
CA VAL A 314 46.04 -21.35 20.37
C VAL A 314 46.66 -20.29 21.30
N LYS A 315 46.10 -20.20 22.52
CA LYS A 315 46.92 -20.15 23.73
C LYS A 315 47.00 -21.56 24.33
N LYS A 316 48.09 -22.28 24.04
CA LYS A 316 48.59 -23.37 24.89
C LYS A 316 49.61 -22.78 25.89
N VAL A 317 49.50 -23.26 27.11
CA VAL A 317 50.28 -22.96 28.33
C VAL A 317 51.79 -23.23 28.16
N LYS A 318 52.66 -22.40 28.78
CA LYS A 318 53.72 -22.78 29.75
C LYS A 318 54.69 -21.64 30.10
N ASN A 319 54.96 -21.52 31.41
CA ASN A 319 56.18 -21.13 32.15
C ASN A 319 57.11 -20.06 31.52
N PHE A 320 57.44 -18.96 32.17
CA PHE A 320 58.08 -18.80 33.49
C PHE A 320 57.69 -17.46 34.12
#